data_AF-A0AAV0CMA0-F1
#
_entry.id   AF-A0AAV0CMA0-F1
#
_cell.length_a   1.000
_cell.length_b   1.000
_cell.length_c   1.000
_cell.angle_alpha   90.00
_cell.angle_beta   90.00
_cell.angle_gamma   90.00
#
_symmetry.space_group_name_H-M   'P 1'
#
loop_
_entity.id
_entity.type
_entity.pdbx_description
1 polymer ?
#
loop_
_entity_poly.entity_id
_entity_poly.type
_entity_poly.pdbx_seq_one_letter_code
_entity_poly.pdbx_strand_id
1 'polypeptide(L)'
;MELGLVIVLRAIWLAAILSILIASIPSSKFDWFHEFLLMFARRGKIMQSSSHKLTVPQKFFCHFYVLASLWTALLLIAMWVYACMPTLMISEMSLFPSIVSELAGGSHDLSSHTSHSIKENGGILLSVFLLLLMETHLLRRLFESVYVFKYSPSARMHIFGYFSGLIFYAAAPLSLCCNHIPEVFKFTLSLFQEFILKEKDRMQETKFVLSGFVNPLSNLRWYTWIGATIFFWGMIHQHTCHVILIKALGFAT
;
A
#
# COMPACT_ATOMS: atom_id res chain seq x y z
N MET A 1 7.61 -20.12 -5.35
CA MET A 1 7.47 -18.70 -5.74
C MET A 1 7.24 -17.78 -4.52
N GLU A 2 6.51 -18.26 -3.51
CA GLU A 2 6.09 -17.52 -2.29
C GLU A 2 7.27 -17.03 -1.43
N LEU A 3 8.24 -17.91 -1.18
CA LEU A 3 9.48 -17.55 -0.48
C LEU A 3 10.30 -16.49 -1.25
N GLY A 4 10.26 -16.54 -2.58
CA GLY A 4 11.07 -15.70 -3.45
C GLY A 4 10.71 -14.21 -3.35
N LEU A 5 9.42 -13.88 -3.42
CA LEU A 5 8.96 -12.49 -3.38
C LEU A 5 9.30 -11.82 -2.04
N VAL A 6 9.02 -12.49 -0.93
CA VAL A 6 9.31 -11.97 0.41
C VAL A 6 10.82 -11.81 0.62
N ILE A 7 11.64 -12.77 0.18
CA ILE A 7 13.10 -12.67 0.24
C ILE A 7 13.60 -11.49 -0.58
N VAL A 8 13.10 -11.32 -1.81
CA VAL A 8 13.50 -10.21 -2.69
C VAL A 8 13.14 -8.87 -2.06
N LEU A 9 11.92 -8.70 -1.54
CA LEU A 9 11.52 -7.47 -0.85
C LEU A 9 12.40 -7.18 0.36
N ARG A 10 12.68 -8.18 1.21
CA ARG A 10 13.57 -8.03 2.35
C ARG A 10 14.99 -7.64 1.91
N ALA A 11 15.52 -8.25 0.86
CA ALA A 11 16.82 -7.91 0.31
C ALA A 11 16.87 -6.46 -0.21
N ILE A 12 15.82 -6.00 -0.91
CA ILE A 12 15.70 -4.62 -1.37
C ILE A 12 15.73 -3.64 -0.19
N TRP A 13 14.94 -3.89 0.85
CA TRP A 13 14.90 -3.02 2.03
C TRP A 13 16.21 -3.03 2.82
N LEU A 14 16.82 -4.21 2.99
CA LEU A 14 18.12 -4.32 3.66
C LEU A 14 19.21 -3.57 2.88
N ALA A 15 19.25 -3.70 1.55
CA ALA A 15 20.18 -2.97 0.71
C ALA A 15 19.96 -1.45 0.80
N ALA A 16 18.71 -1.00 0.81
CA ALA A 16 18.36 0.42 0.96
C ALA A 16 18.79 0.97 2.34
N ILE A 17 18.49 0.26 3.43
CA ILE A 17 18.88 0.64 4.79
C ILE A 17 20.40 0.66 4.92
N LEU A 18 21.10 -0.37 4.43
CA LEU A 18 22.55 -0.45 4.48
C LEU A 18 23.18 0.72 3.72
N SER A 19 22.63 1.09 2.56
CA SER A 19 23.09 2.25 1.79
C SER A 19 22.93 3.56 2.58
N ILE A 20 21.82 3.74 3.30
CA ILE A 20 21.60 4.91 4.15
C ILE A 20 22.54 4.91 5.36
N LEU A 21 22.77 3.75 5.99
CA LEU A 21 23.66 3.62 7.13
C LEU A 21 25.11 3.94 6.75
N ILE A 22 25.60 3.42 5.61
CA ILE A 22 26.94 3.73 5.11
C ILE A 22 27.06 5.24 4.82
N ALA A 23 26.01 5.85 4.26
CA ALA A 23 25.95 7.30 3.99
C ALA A 23 25.79 8.17 5.24
N SER A 24 25.57 7.57 6.41
CA SER A 24 25.44 8.30 7.68
C SER A 24 26.75 8.27 8.48
N ILE A 25 27.76 7.54 8.02
CA ILE A 25 29.07 7.43 8.69
C ILE A 25 29.98 8.55 8.19
N PRO A 26 30.31 9.55 9.03
CA PRO A 26 31.20 10.64 8.65
C PRO A 26 32.66 10.15 8.67
N SER A 27 33.09 9.52 7.57
CA SER A 27 34.46 9.00 7.41
C SER A 27 34.94 9.23 5.99
N SER A 28 36.15 9.77 5.87
CA SER A 28 36.79 10.09 4.59
C SER A 28 36.97 8.89 3.67
N LYS A 29 36.96 7.66 4.21
CA LYS A 29 37.03 6.43 3.43
C LYS A 29 35.76 6.17 2.61
N PHE A 30 34.64 6.74 3.02
CA PHE A 30 33.34 6.59 2.35
C PHE A 30 32.98 7.82 1.52
N ASP A 31 33.86 8.81 1.37
CA ASP A 31 33.58 10.04 0.60
C ASP A 31 33.15 9.72 -0.83
N TRP A 32 33.80 8.76 -1.49
CA TRP A 32 33.38 8.30 -2.83
C TRP A 32 31.94 7.77 -2.86
N PHE A 33 31.52 7.04 -1.82
CA PHE A 33 30.15 6.52 -1.74
C PHE A 33 29.13 7.62 -1.41
N HIS A 34 29.51 8.58 -0.56
CA HIS A 34 28.69 9.77 -0.29
C HIS A 34 28.52 10.60 -1.55
N GLU A 35 29.59 10.86 -2.31
CA GLU A 35 29.52 11.56 -3.58
C GLU A 35 28.69 10.82 -4.61
N PHE A 36 28.84 9.48 -4.68
CA PHE A 36 28.01 8.63 -5.53
C PHE A 36 26.54 8.77 -5.16
N LEU A 37 26.15 8.57 -3.90
CA LEU A 37 24.75 8.72 -3.45
C LEU A 37 24.23 10.15 -3.60
N LEU A 38 25.05 11.17 -3.35
CA LEU A 38 24.71 12.56 -3.59
C LEU A 38 24.47 12.82 -5.08
N MET A 39 25.16 12.11 -5.98
CA MET A 39 24.90 12.16 -7.42
C MET A 39 23.51 11.63 -7.76
N PHE A 40 23.02 10.59 -7.07
CA PHE A 40 21.63 10.11 -7.21
C PHE A 40 20.61 11.07 -6.57
N ALA A 41 20.96 11.66 -5.43
CA ALA A 41 20.08 12.51 -4.63
C ALA A 41 20.06 13.98 -5.10
N ARG A 42 21.00 14.40 -5.94
CA ARG A 42 21.08 15.77 -6.48
C ARG A 42 19.79 16.11 -7.23
N ARG A 43 19.11 17.15 -6.75
CA ARG A 43 17.85 17.66 -7.31
C ARG A 43 17.89 19.19 -7.34
N GLY A 44 17.32 19.78 -8.38
CA GLY A 44 17.14 21.24 -8.46
C GLY A 44 18.46 22.02 -8.37
N LYS A 45 18.55 22.98 -7.43
CA LYS A 45 19.65 23.96 -7.29
C LYS A 45 21.04 23.34 -7.02
N ILE A 46 21.11 22.05 -6.69
CA ILE A 46 22.36 21.32 -6.40
C ILE A 46 22.95 20.68 -7.66
N MET A 47 22.22 20.69 -8.79
CA MET A 47 22.68 20.11 -10.04
C MET A 47 23.46 21.14 -10.88
N GLN A 48 24.76 20.90 -11.10
CA GLN A 48 25.57 21.73 -12.00
C GLN A 48 25.13 21.57 -13.46
N SER A 49 25.16 22.67 -14.20
CA SER A 49 24.64 22.85 -15.57
C SER A 49 25.26 21.94 -16.65
N SER A 50 26.28 21.15 -16.35
CA SER A 50 27.07 20.42 -17.36
C SER A 50 26.54 19.03 -17.72
N SER A 51 25.60 18.46 -16.95
CA SER A 51 25.12 17.07 -17.17
C SER A 51 23.64 17.02 -17.57
N HIS A 52 23.34 17.44 -18.80
CA HIS A 52 21.97 17.40 -19.35
C HIS A 52 21.54 16.02 -19.88
N LYS A 53 22.44 15.04 -20.01
CA LYS A 53 22.16 13.79 -20.75
C LYS A 53 21.29 12.76 -20.01
N LEU A 54 21.23 12.76 -18.67
CA LEU A 54 20.52 11.74 -17.88
C LEU A 54 19.54 12.33 -16.86
N THR A 55 18.80 13.36 -17.27
CA THR A 55 17.86 14.06 -16.38
C THR A 55 16.44 14.09 -16.93
N VAL A 56 15.48 13.98 -16.02
CA VAL A 56 14.05 13.96 -16.29
C VAL A 56 13.40 15.21 -15.69
N PRO A 57 12.36 15.80 -16.32
CA PRO A 57 11.61 16.89 -15.72
C PRO A 57 11.05 16.51 -14.35
N GLN A 58 11.20 17.41 -13.38
CA GLN A 58 10.72 17.17 -12.01
C GLN A 58 9.18 17.02 -11.93
N LYS A 59 8.43 17.44 -12.96
CA LYS A 59 6.98 17.18 -13.05
C LYS A 59 6.63 15.69 -13.08
N PHE A 60 7.57 14.83 -13.47
CA PHE A 60 7.34 13.37 -13.50
C PHE A 60 7.22 12.74 -12.12
N PHE A 61 7.45 13.50 -11.03
CA PHE A 61 7.10 13.05 -9.70
C PHE A 61 5.62 12.67 -9.57
N CYS A 62 4.73 13.33 -10.33
CA CYS A 62 3.32 13.00 -10.36
C CYS A 62 3.08 11.55 -10.82
N HIS A 63 3.86 11.06 -11.80
CA HIS A 63 3.72 9.69 -12.30
C HIS A 63 3.98 8.64 -11.21
N PHE A 64 4.90 8.91 -10.27
CA PHE A 64 5.13 8.00 -9.15
C PHE A 64 3.85 7.82 -8.34
N TYR A 65 3.19 8.93 -8.00
CA TYR A 65 1.99 8.88 -7.17
C TYR A 65 0.79 8.29 -7.91
N VAL A 66 0.64 8.56 -9.21
CA VAL A 66 -0.40 7.92 -10.04
C VAL A 66 -0.20 6.41 -10.09
N LEU A 67 1.01 5.96 -10.44
CA LEU A 67 1.31 4.53 -10.54
C LEU A 67 1.19 3.85 -9.17
N ALA A 68 1.67 4.48 -8.10
CA ALA A 68 1.58 3.97 -6.75
C ALA A 68 0.13 3.83 -6.28
N SER A 69 -0.71 4.83 -6.52
CA SER A 69 -2.13 4.82 -6.14
C SER A 69 -2.89 3.75 -6.92
N LEU A 70 -2.71 3.67 -8.25
CA LEU A 70 -3.30 2.59 -9.04
C LEU A 70 -2.87 1.21 -8.55
N TRP A 71 -1.56 1.02 -8.29
CA TRP A 71 -1.03 -0.23 -7.79
C TRP A 71 -1.57 -0.61 -6.41
N THR A 72 -1.60 0.35 -5.48
CA THR A 72 -2.08 0.15 -4.12
C THR A 72 -3.58 -0.11 -4.10
N ALA A 73 -4.37 0.59 -4.93
CA ALA A 73 -5.80 0.35 -5.09
C ALA A 73 -6.08 -1.07 -5.60
N LEU A 74 -5.33 -1.57 -6.58
CA LEU A 74 -5.46 -2.95 -7.07
C LEU A 74 -5.17 -3.98 -5.96
N LEU A 75 -4.08 -3.79 -5.22
CA LEU A 75 -3.73 -4.65 -4.08
C LEU A 75 -4.80 -4.59 -2.98
N LEU A 76 -5.30 -3.39 -2.67
CA LEU A 76 -6.34 -3.16 -1.67
C LEU A 76 -7.64 -3.88 -2.05
N ILE A 77 -8.10 -3.73 -3.30
CA ILE A 77 -9.32 -4.40 -3.78
C ILE A 77 -9.17 -5.92 -3.69
N ALA A 78 -8.06 -6.47 -4.19
CA ALA A 78 -7.82 -7.92 -4.14
C ALA A 78 -7.81 -8.46 -2.70
N MET A 79 -7.09 -7.79 -1.80
CA MET A 79 -7.03 -8.14 -0.38
C MET A 79 -8.38 -8.00 0.32
N TRP A 80 -9.14 -6.96 -0.02
CA TRP A 80 -10.44 -6.68 0.58
C TRP A 80 -11.48 -7.73 0.16
N VAL A 81 -11.52 -8.07 -1.13
CA VAL A 81 -12.38 -9.14 -1.65
C VAL A 81 -12.04 -10.44 -0.96
N TYR A 82 -10.75 -10.79 -0.86
CA TYR A 82 -10.31 -11.98 -0.14
C TYR A 82 -10.74 -11.98 1.34
N ALA A 83 -10.65 -10.85 2.03
CA ALA A 83 -11.10 -10.72 3.42
C ALA A 83 -12.62 -10.85 3.59
N CYS A 84 -13.42 -10.42 2.61
CA CYS A 84 -14.88 -10.45 2.69
C CYS A 84 -15.47 -11.82 2.33
N MET A 85 -14.81 -12.61 1.49
CA MET A 85 -15.37 -13.86 0.94
C MET A 85 -15.73 -14.93 2.00
N PRO A 86 -14.93 -15.16 3.06
CA PRO A 86 -15.33 -16.05 4.14
C PRO A 86 -16.64 -15.64 4.81
N THR A 87 -16.87 -14.33 4.97
CA THR A 87 -18.11 -13.80 5.58
C THR A 87 -19.32 -13.92 4.64
N LEU A 88 -19.10 -13.81 3.33
CA LEU A 88 -20.15 -13.95 2.32
C LEU A 88 -20.63 -15.40 2.19
N MET A 89 -19.71 -16.38 2.19
CA MET A 89 -20.07 -17.80 2.15
C MET A 89 -20.75 -18.29 3.44
N ILE A 90 -20.37 -17.76 4.61
CA ILE A 90 -21.05 -18.06 5.87
C ILE A 90 -22.48 -17.50 5.88
N SER A 91 -22.71 -16.32 5.28
CA SER A 91 -24.06 -15.75 5.16
C SER A 91 -24.97 -16.62 4.29
N GLU A 92 -24.47 -17.18 3.17
CA GLU A 92 -25.22 -18.13 2.35
C GLU A 92 -25.49 -19.45 3.09
N MET A 93 -24.53 -19.96 3.87
CA MET A 93 -24.69 -21.19 4.65
C MET A 93 -25.64 -21.02 5.84
N SER A 94 -25.72 -19.82 6.43
CA SER A 94 -26.49 -19.55 7.67
C SER A 94 -28.01 -19.54 7.51
N LEU A 95 -28.55 -19.63 6.30
CA LEU A 95 -30.00 -19.77 6.08
C LEU A 95 -30.51 -21.21 6.22
N PHE A 96 -29.63 -22.21 6.38
CA PHE A 96 -30.00 -23.63 6.43
C PHE A 96 -29.84 -24.38 7.77
N PRO A 97 -29.07 -23.95 8.80
CA PRO A 97 -28.74 -24.84 9.93
C PRO A 97 -29.70 -24.74 11.12
N SER A 98 -30.61 -23.75 11.18
CA SER A 98 -31.45 -23.54 12.37
C SER A 98 -32.42 -24.69 12.65
N ILE A 99 -32.74 -25.54 11.65
CA ILE A 99 -33.65 -26.68 11.84
C ILE A 99 -32.89 -27.99 12.14
N VAL A 100 -31.62 -28.09 11.74
CA VAL A 100 -30.83 -29.33 11.90
C VAL A 100 -30.04 -29.33 13.22
N SER A 101 -29.60 -28.18 13.72
CA SER A 101 -28.88 -28.08 14.99
C SER A 101 -29.75 -28.30 16.24
N GLU A 102 -31.07 -28.16 16.13
CA GLU A 102 -32.01 -28.45 17.23
C GLU A 102 -32.38 -29.95 17.31
N LEU A 103 -32.20 -30.69 16.21
CA LEU A 103 -32.51 -32.13 16.11
C LEU A 103 -31.29 -33.04 16.29
N ALA A 104 -30.09 -32.56 15.96
CA ALA A 104 -28.84 -33.28 16.16
C ALA A 104 -28.14 -32.75 17.41
N GLY A 105 -28.48 -33.29 18.58
CA GLY A 105 -27.77 -33.06 19.84
C GLY A 105 -26.31 -33.48 19.76
N GLY A 106 -25.47 -32.63 19.19
CA GLY A 106 -24.05 -32.87 18.93
C GLY A 106 -23.21 -31.76 19.56
N SER A 107 -22.81 -32.00 20.79
CA SER A 107 -21.92 -31.16 21.58
C SER A 107 -20.45 -31.31 21.17
N HIS A 108 -19.73 -30.19 21.17
CA HIS A 108 -18.28 -30.06 21.37
C HIS A 108 -17.33 -30.82 20.43
N ASP A 109 -17.05 -30.28 19.23
CA ASP A 109 -15.76 -30.52 18.53
C ASP A 109 -15.31 -29.38 17.58
N LEU A 110 -16.06 -28.27 17.48
CA LEU A 110 -15.78 -27.13 16.59
C LEU A 110 -14.97 -26.00 17.28
N SER A 111 -13.99 -26.34 18.11
CA SER A 111 -13.14 -25.32 18.78
C SER A 111 -11.75 -25.19 18.16
N SER A 112 -11.23 -26.25 17.53
CA SER A 112 -9.88 -26.29 16.98
C SER A 112 -9.75 -25.58 15.62
N HIS A 113 -10.69 -25.81 14.70
CA HIS A 113 -10.71 -25.18 13.37
C HIS A 113 -11.00 -23.66 13.43
N THR A 114 -11.78 -23.24 14.42
CA THR A 114 -12.18 -21.84 14.67
C THR A 114 -10.99 -20.99 15.15
N SER A 115 -10.05 -21.60 15.88
CA SER A 115 -8.87 -20.91 16.42
C SER A 115 -7.80 -20.57 15.38
N HIS A 116 -7.63 -21.40 14.34
CA HIS A 116 -6.69 -21.16 13.24
C HIS A 116 -7.20 -20.05 12.31
N SER A 117 -8.49 -20.11 11.95
CA SER A 117 -9.14 -19.16 11.06
C SER A 117 -9.18 -17.73 11.63
N ILE A 118 -9.42 -17.55 12.94
CA ILE A 118 -9.46 -16.22 13.57
C ILE A 118 -8.07 -15.55 13.61
N LYS A 119 -7.00 -16.33 13.81
CA LYS A 119 -5.64 -15.81 13.92
C LYS A 119 -5.05 -15.41 12.56
N GLU A 120 -5.41 -16.15 11.50
CA GLU A 120 -5.06 -15.82 10.10
C GLU A 120 -5.85 -14.60 9.57
N ASN A 121 -7.15 -14.50 9.89
CA ASN A 121 -7.98 -13.39 9.44
C ASN A 121 -7.48 -12.03 9.98
N GLY A 122 -7.00 -11.98 11.23
CA GLY A 122 -6.47 -10.74 11.82
C GLY A 122 -5.26 -10.16 11.07
N GLY A 123 -4.43 -11.00 10.45
CA GLY A 123 -3.29 -10.55 9.64
C GLY A 123 -3.73 -9.94 8.31
N ILE A 124 -4.70 -10.56 7.64
CA ILE A 124 -5.28 -10.10 6.38
C ILE A 124 -5.97 -8.73 6.58
N LEU A 125 -6.79 -8.61 7.63
CA LEU A 125 -7.50 -7.37 7.97
C LEU A 125 -6.52 -6.23 8.31
N LEU A 126 -5.44 -6.54 9.01
CA LEU A 126 -4.38 -5.57 9.27
C LEU A 126 -3.72 -5.12 7.96
N SER A 127 -3.37 -6.03 7.05
CA SER A 127 -2.82 -5.68 5.73
C SER A 127 -3.78 -4.79 4.93
N VAL A 128 -5.08 -5.11 4.92
CA VAL A 128 -6.13 -4.30 4.29
C VAL A 128 -6.16 -2.88 4.88
N PHE A 129 -6.16 -2.78 6.22
CA PHE A 129 -6.16 -1.49 6.91
C PHE A 129 -4.91 -0.66 6.59
N LEU A 130 -3.73 -1.28 6.59
CA LEU A 130 -2.47 -0.62 6.24
C LEU A 130 -2.45 -0.15 4.78
N LEU A 131 -2.99 -0.96 3.86
CA LEU A 131 -3.14 -0.57 2.45
C LEU A 131 -4.11 0.62 2.29
N LEU A 132 -5.17 0.71 3.09
CA LEU A 132 -6.09 1.85 3.10
C LEU A 132 -5.39 3.13 3.59
N LEU A 133 -4.57 3.04 4.65
CA LEU A 133 -3.74 4.16 5.11
C LEU A 133 -2.70 4.56 4.05
N MET A 134 -2.08 3.59 3.39
CA MET A 134 -1.11 3.82 2.31
C MET A 134 -1.77 4.53 1.12
N GLU A 135 -2.96 4.08 0.70
CA GLU A 135 -3.71 4.71 -0.39
C GLU A 135 -4.10 6.15 -0.02
N THR A 136 -4.57 6.38 1.21
CA THR A 136 -4.87 7.73 1.72
C THR A 136 -3.64 8.63 1.67
N HIS A 137 -2.47 8.10 2.06
CA HIS A 137 -1.21 8.83 1.98
C HIS A 137 -0.85 9.20 0.53
N LEU A 138 -0.96 8.23 -0.40
CA LEU A 138 -0.60 8.40 -1.80
C LEU A 138 -1.55 9.36 -2.51
N LEU A 139 -2.86 9.26 -2.27
CA LEU A 139 -3.87 10.18 -2.83
C LEU A 139 -3.64 11.61 -2.36
N ARG A 140 -3.33 11.82 -1.06
CA ARG A 140 -2.94 13.14 -0.57
C ARG A 140 -1.71 13.67 -1.28
N ARG A 141 -0.65 12.86 -1.40
CA ARG A 141 0.60 13.29 -2.08
C ARG A 141 0.39 13.53 -3.58
N LEU A 142 -0.47 12.76 -4.23
CA LEU A 142 -0.90 12.98 -5.60
C LEU A 142 -1.64 14.33 -5.72
N PHE A 143 -2.61 14.57 -4.85
CA PHE A 143 -3.35 15.84 -4.79
C PHE A 143 -2.39 17.02 -4.59
N GLU A 144 -1.49 16.94 -3.60
CA GLU A 144 -0.48 17.98 -3.38
C GLU A 144 0.43 18.16 -4.60
N SER A 145 0.85 17.08 -5.26
CA SER A 145 1.68 17.12 -6.46
C SER A 145 1.00 17.81 -7.64
N VAL A 146 -0.33 17.66 -7.78
CA VAL A 146 -1.11 18.24 -8.87
C VAL A 146 -1.51 19.69 -8.59
N TYR A 147 -2.03 19.96 -7.39
CA TYR A 147 -2.67 21.25 -7.08
C TYR A 147 -1.81 22.20 -6.27
N VAL A 148 -0.89 21.68 -5.44
CA VAL A 148 -0.16 22.46 -4.45
C VAL A 148 1.27 22.74 -4.92
N PHE A 149 1.94 21.77 -5.56
CA PHE A 149 3.30 21.91 -6.07
C PHE A 149 3.35 22.41 -7.52
N LYS A 150 3.58 23.71 -7.70
CA LYS A 150 3.94 24.28 -9.00
C LYS A 150 5.44 24.09 -9.28
N TYR A 151 5.80 23.02 -9.99
CA TYR A 151 7.19 22.79 -10.39
C TYR A 151 7.63 23.73 -11.52
N SER A 152 8.74 24.43 -11.32
CA SER A 152 9.37 25.24 -12.37
C SER A 152 9.75 24.38 -13.58
N PRO A 153 9.57 24.85 -14.83
CA PRO A 153 9.91 24.11 -16.05
C PRO A 153 11.39 23.68 -16.13
N SER A 154 12.27 24.44 -15.46
CA SER A 154 13.72 24.20 -15.42
C SER A 154 14.14 23.18 -14.36
N ALA A 155 13.23 22.74 -13.49
CA ALA A 155 13.54 21.81 -12.42
C ALA A 155 13.69 20.37 -12.97
N ARG A 156 14.84 19.76 -12.70
CA ARG A 156 15.24 18.45 -13.23
C ARG A 156 15.64 17.50 -12.10
N MET A 157 15.44 16.20 -12.32
CA MET A 157 15.82 15.09 -11.44
C MET A 157 16.65 14.06 -12.22
N HIS A 158 17.59 13.38 -11.57
CA HIS A 158 18.34 12.30 -12.21
C HIS A 158 17.45 11.09 -12.56
N ILE A 159 17.69 10.44 -13.71
CA ILE A 159 16.92 9.27 -14.19
C ILE A 159 17.00 8.08 -13.22
N PHE A 160 18.16 7.82 -12.60
CA PHE A 160 18.26 6.76 -11.60
C PHE A 160 17.46 7.04 -10.33
N GLY A 161 17.38 8.31 -9.92
CA GLY A 161 16.50 8.71 -8.83
C GLY A 161 15.03 8.48 -9.20
N TYR A 162 14.68 8.65 -10.47
CA TYR A 162 13.33 8.33 -10.97
C TYR A 162 13.01 6.83 -10.87
N PHE A 163 13.90 5.96 -11.34
CA PHE A 163 13.71 4.51 -11.21
C PHE A 163 13.70 4.04 -9.75
N SER A 164 14.59 4.58 -8.92
CA SER A 164 14.62 4.28 -7.48
C SER A 164 13.30 4.65 -6.80
N GLY A 165 12.74 5.82 -7.13
CA GLY A 165 11.41 6.23 -6.67
C GLY A 165 10.32 5.26 -7.12
N LEU A 166 10.33 4.84 -8.38
CA LEU A 166 9.34 3.90 -8.92
C LEU A 166 9.41 2.53 -8.24
N ILE A 167 10.61 2.00 -8.03
CA ILE A 167 10.83 0.74 -7.28
C ILE A 167 10.33 0.88 -5.85
N PHE A 168 10.65 1.99 -5.17
CA PHE A 168 10.19 2.24 -3.81
C PHE A 168 8.66 2.25 -3.70
N TYR A 169 7.97 2.98 -4.59
CA TYR A 169 6.52 3.09 -4.58
C TYR A 169 5.80 1.82 -5.03
N ALA A 170 6.47 0.92 -5.77
CA ALA A 170 5.95 -0.42 -6.05
C ALA A 170 6.16 -1.37 -4.87
N ALA A 171 7.35 -1.34 -4.26
CA ALA A 171 7.73 -2.25 -3.18
C ALA A 171 7.04 -1.92 -1.84
N ALA A 172 6.79 -0.65 -1.54
CA ALA A 172 6.18 -0.25 -0.26
C ALA A 172 4.77 -0.82 -0.05
N PRO A 173 3.79 -0.63 -0.96
CA PRO A 173 2.47 -1.26 -0.83
C PRO A 173 2.55 -2.79 -0.81
N LEU A 174 3.43 -3.36 -1.63
CA LEU A 174 3.65 -4.81 -1.69
C LEU A 174 4.13 -5.38 -0.35
N SER A 175 4.96 -4.64 0.36
CA SER A 175 5.50 -5.05 1.66
C SER A 175 4.43 -5.12 2.75
N LEU A 176 3.33 -4.38 2.61
CA LEU A 176 2.23 -4.36 3.59
C LEU A 176 1.36 -5.63 3.50
N CYS A 177 1.34 -6.30 2.36
CA CYS A 177 0.54 -7.51 2.14
C CYS A 177 1.34 -8.75 1.72
N CYS A 178 2.68 -8.67 1.63
CA CYS A 178 3.53 -9.70 1.02
C CYS A 178 3.33 -11.13 1.52
N ASN A 179 2.96 -11.30 2.78
CA ASN A 179 2.74 -12.63 3.38
C ASN A 179 1.48 -13.32 2.85
N HIS A 180 0.48 -12.55 2.38
CA HIS A 180 -0.83 -13.05 1.95
C HIS A 180 -1.02 -12.98 0.42
N ILE A 181 -0.14 -12.27 -0.31
CA ILE A 181 -0.23 -12.08 -1.77
C ILE A 181 -0.41 -13.38 -2.56
N PRO A 182 0.35 -14.47 -2.31
CA PRO A 182 0.24 -15.66 -3.15
C PRO A 182 -1.13 -16.31 -3.07
N GLU A 183 -1.71 -16.35 -1.88
CA GLU A 183 -3.04 -16.90 -1.63
C GLU A 183 -4.11 -16.01 -2.27
N VAL A 184 -4.01 -14.70 -2.06
CA VAL A 184 -4.92 -13.70 -2.66
C VAL A 184 -4.85 -13.72 -4.18
N PHE A 185 -3.65 -13.89 -4.76
CA PHE A 185 -3.48 -13.95 -6.21
C PHE A 185 -4.08 -15.23 -6.81
N LYS A 186 -3.80 -16.40 -6.21
CA LYS A 186 -4.43 -17.67 -6.61
C LYS A 186 -5.95 -17.57 -6.58
N PHE A 187 -6.49 -16.99 -5.49
CA PHE A 187 -7.92 -16.78 -5.31
C PHE A 187 -8.52 -15.78 -6.30
N THR A 188 -7.84 -14.66 -6.55
CA THR A 188 -8.30 -13.64 -7.51
C THR A 188 -8.31 -14.20 -8.92
N LEU A 189 -7.33 -15.03 -9.29
CA LEU A 189 -7.30 -15.71 -10.59
C LEU A 189 -8.45 -16.71 -10.72
N SER A 190 -8.74 -17.51 -9.70
CA SER A 190 -9.88 -18.45 -9.76
C SER A 190 -11.21 -17.72 -9.88
N LEU A 191 -11.39 -16.61 -9.15
CA LEU A 191 -12.58 -15.76 -9.30
C LEU A 191 -12.66 -15.17 -10.70
N PHE A 192 -11.56 -14.64 -11.24
CA PHE A 192 -11.54 -14.06 -12.57
C PHE A 192 -11.91 -15.10 -13.64
N GLN A 193 -11.41 -16.33 -13.51
CA GLN A 193 -11.80 -17.44 -14.38
C GLN A 193 -13.29 -17.79 -14.26
N GLU A 194 -13.84 -17.84 -13.04
CA GLU A 194 -15.27 -18.07 -12.84
C GLU A 194 -16.11 -16.93 -13.42
N PHE A 195 -15.71 -15.68 -13.23
CA PHE A 195 -16.42 -14.50 -13.79
C PHE A 195 -16.39 -14.48 -15.32
N ILE A 196 -15.25 -14.83 -15.95
CA ILE A 196 -15.17 -14.95 -17.42
C ILE A 196 -16.12 -16.04 -17.93
N LEU A 197 -16.24 -17.16 -17.22
CA LEU A 197 -17.12 -18.27 -17.61
C LEU A 197 -18.59 -17.98 -17.31
N LYS A 198 -18.88 -17.09 -16.36
CA LYS A 198 -20.23 -16.81 -15.83
C LYS A 198 -20.78 -15.45 -16.30
N GLU A 199 -20.29 -14.93 -17.42
CA GLU A 199 -20.66 -13.63 -18.02
C GLU A 199 -22.10 -13.57 -18.59
N LYS A 200 -23.05 -14.33 -18.04
CA LYS A 200 -24.45 -14.26 -18.44
C LYS A 200 -25.40 -14.78 -17.37
N ASP A 201 -25.46 -14.10 -16.24
CA ASP A 201 -26.67 -13.87 -15.44
C ASP A 201 -26.27 -13.53 -14.00
N ARG A 202 -26.31 -12.24 -13.66
CA ARG A 202 -26.80 -11.74 -12.37
C ARG A 202 -26.62 -10.23 -12.26
N MET A 203 -27.76 -9.55 -12.36
CA MET A 203 -27.94 -8.17 -11.94
C MET A 203 -28.97 -8.19 -10.82
N GLN A 204 -28.58 -8.53 -9.59
CA GLN A 204 -29.41 -8.23 -8.41
C GLN A 204 -28.64 -8.40 -7.09
N GLU A 205 -28.95 -7.48 -6.16
CA GLU A 205 -28.61 -7.44 -4.73
C GLU A 205 -27.44 -6.55 -4.28
N THR A 206 -27.53 -5.25 -4.59
CA THR A 206 -26.60 -4.20 -4.13
C THR A 206 -26.71 -3.83 -2.64
N LYS A 207 -27.71 -4.34 -1.89
CA LYS A 207 -27.95 -3.95 -0.48
C LYS A 207 -27.31 -4.90 0.56
N PHE A 208 -27.18 -6.19 0.27
CA PHE A 208 -26.55 -7.15 1.20
C PHE A 208 -25.00 -7.07 1.18
N VAL A 209 -24.42 -6.67 0.04
CA VAL A 209 -22.96 -6.62 -0.15
C VAL A 209 -22.28 -5.52 0.69
N LEU A 210 -22.94 -4.39 0.93
CA LEU A 210 -22.31 -3.25 1.61
C LEU A 210 -22.09 -3.51 3.11
N SER A 211 -23.03 -4.18 3.80
CA SER A 211 -22.90 -4.47 5.24
C SER A 211 -21.82 -5.49 5.55
N GLY A 212 -21.61 -6.49 4.67
CA GLY A 212 -20.49 -7.42 4.76
C GLY A 212 -19.14 -6.74 4.46
N PHE A 213 -19.15 -5.67 3.65
CA PHE A 213 -17.96 -4.91 3.28
C PHE A 213 -17.41 -4.06 4.44
N VAL A 214 -18.23 -3.43 5.27
CA VAL A 214 -17.77 -2.56 6.38
C VAL A 214 -17.42 -3.31 7.67
N ASN A 215 -18.00 -4.49 7.88
CA ASN A 215 -17.75 -5.31 9.06
C ASN A 215 -16.31 -5.84 9.28
N PRO A 216 -15.43 -6.02 8.28
CA PRO A 216 -14.12 -6.64 8.49
C PRO A 216 -13.20 -5.81 9.38
N LEU A 217 -13.28 -4.48 9.30
CA LEU A 217 -12.37 -3.57 10.00
C LEU A 217 -12.68 -3.38 11.49
N SER A 218 -13.87 -3.77 11.96
CA SER A 218 -14.27 -3.60 13.36
C SER A 218 -13.51 -4.53 14.31
N ASN A 219 -12.94 -5.63 13.80
CA ASN A 219 -12.17 -6.61 14.57
C ASN A 219 -10.69 -6.26 14.73
N LEU A 220 -10.26 -5.04 14.34
CA LEU A 220 -8.88 -4.60 14.51
C LEU A 220 -8.51 -4.39 15.98
N ARG A 221 -7.26 -4.72 16.31
CA ARG A 221 -6.72 -4.55 17.67
C ARG A 221 -6.65 -3.08 18.05
N TRP A 222 -6.85 -2.78 19.34
CA TRP A 222 -6.90 -1.40 19.88
C TRP A 222 -5.67 -0.55 19.52
N TYR A 223 -4.46 -1.12 19.55
CA TYR A 223 -3.24 -0.39 19.23
C TYR A 223 -3.15 0.05 17.76
N THR A 224 -3.88 -0.62 16.85
CA THR A 224 -3.96 -0.23 15.44
C THR A 224 -4.63 1.13 15.30
N TRP A 225 -5.64 1.42 16.14
CA TRP A 225 -6.33 2.71 16.18
C TRP A 225 -5.44 3.83 16.74
N ILE A 226 -4.57 3.52 17.69
CA ILE A 226 -3.55 4.47 18.16
C ILE A 226 -2.59 4.81 17.03
N GLY A 227 -2.08 3.80 16.31
CA GLY A 227 -1.23 4.00 15.15
C GLY A 227 -1.91 4.86 14.07
N ALA A 228 -3.19 4.61 13.80
CA ALA A 228 -3.98 5.40 12.86
C ALA A 228 -4.13 6.86 13.31
N THR A 229 -4.38 7.09 14.60
CA THR A 229 -4.48 8.43 15.17
C THR A 229 -3.19 9.21 14.98
N ILE A 230 -2.04 8.60 15.28
CA ILE A 230 -0.71 9.20 15.07
C ILE A 230 -0.48 9.48 13.57
N PHE A 231 -0.88 8.54 12.70
CA PHE A 231 -0.78 8.70 11.25
C PHE A 231 -1.58 9.91 10.76
N PHE A 232 -2.85 10.04 11.13
CA PHE A 232 -3.70 11.15 10.73
C PHE A 232 -3.20 12.49 11.30
N TRP A 233 -2.74 12.50 12.55
CA TRP A 233 -2.10 13.67 13.14
C TRP A 233 -0.87 14.12 12.34
N GLY A 234 0.05 13.20 12.06
CA GLY A 234 1.25 13.48 11.25
C GLY A 234 0.90 13.92 9.83
N MET A 235 -0.16 13.36 9.25
CA MET A 235 -0.67 13.73 7.93
C MET A 235 -1.15 15.19 7.88
N ILE A 236 -1.96 15.61 8.86
CA ILE A 236 -2.48 16.98 8.98
C ILE A 236 -1.33 17.97 9.26
N HIS A 237 -0.43 17.61 10.19
CA HIS A 237 0.72 18.41 10.53
C HIS A 237 1.61 18.65 9.31
N GLN A 238 1.92 17.59 8.55
CA GLN A 238 2.71 17.71 7.34
C GLN A 238 2.05 18.63 6.28
N HIS A 239 0.74 18.47 6.04
CA HIS A 239 0.02 19.30 5.09
C HIS A 239 0.12 20.79 5.48
N THR A 240 -0.05 21.09 6.77
CA THR A 240 0.08 22.44 7.31
C THR A 240 1.47 23.03 7.05
N CYS A 241 2.53 22.25 7.31
CA CYS A 241 3.90 22.66 7.03
C CYS A 241 4.14 22.93 5.53
N HIS A 242 3.59 22.09 4.63
CA HIS A 242 3.69 22.31 3.19
C HIS A 242 3.00 23.61 2.76
N VAL A 243 1.81 23.88 3.28
CA VAL A 243 1.08 25.13 3.00
C VAL A 243 1.88 26.36 3.49
N ILE A 244 2.46 26.29 4.69
CA ILE A 244 3.31 27.37 5.22
C ILE A 244 4.54 27.59 4.34
N LEU A 245 5.21 26.52 3.93
CA LEU A 245 6.40 26.59 3.08
C LEU A 245 6.08 27.26 1.73
N ILE A 246 4.93 26.95 1.14
CA ILE A 246 4.50 27.53 -0.14
C ILE A 246 4.20 29.01 0.00
N LYS A 247 3.50 29.41 1.08
CA LYS A 247 3.28 30.82 1.41
C LYS A 247 4.61 31.57 1.61
N ALA A 248 5.56 30.98 2.33
CA ALA A 248 6.86 31.59 2.59
C ALA A 248 7.73 31.75 1.33
N LEU A 249 7.61 30.83 0.36
CA LEU A 249 8.37 30.88 -0.90
C LEU A 249 7.77 31.85 -1.94
N GLY A 250 6.73 32.61 -1.60
CA GLY A 250 6.15 33.62 -2.49
C GLY A 250 5.40 33.04 -3.69
N PHE A 251 5.12 31.73 -3.71
CA PHE A 251 4.14 31.15 -4.60
C PHE A 251 2.74 31.43 -4.04
N ALA A 252 2.38 32.70 -3.92
CA ALA A 252 1.01 33.09 -3.70
C ALA A 252 0.18 32.60 -4.89
N THR A 253 -0.94 31.95 -4.56
CA THR A 253 -1.99 31.53 -5.50
C THR A 253 -2.38 32.63 -6.46
#